data_AF-A0A9E2AG45-F1
#
_entry.id   AF-A0A9E2AG45-F1
#
_cell.length_a   1.000
_cell.length_b   1.000
_cell.length_c   1.000
_cell.angle_alpha   90.00
_cell.angle_beta   90.00
_cell.angle_gamma   90.00
#
_symmetry.space_group_name_H-M   'P 1'
#
loop_
_entity.id
_entity.type
_entity.pdbx_description
1 polymer ?
#
loop_
_entity_poly.entity_id
_entity_poly.type
_entity_poly.pdbx_seq_one_letter_code
_entity_poly.pdbx_strand_id
1 'polypeptide(L)' 'MADRGSEASWDERYTEREALWGDGPNRFLIEYLSDLPHGTALDLASGQGRNAIWLAEQGHSVTGVELSGVATEQARA' A
#
# COMPACT_ATOMS: atom_id res chain seq x y z
N MET A 1 -11.91 -8.86 23.72
CA MET A 1 -11.68 -9.13 22.29
C MET A 1 -10.59 -8.16 21.86
N ALA A 2 -9.41 -8.63 21.47
CA ALA A 2 -8.33 -7.72 21.05
C ALA A 2 -8.83 -6.87 19.88
N ASP A 3 -8.60 -5.56 19.93
CA ASP A 3 -8.97 -4.65 18.85
C ASP A 3 -8.06 -4.88 17.64
N ARG A 4 -8.53 -5.77 16.75
CA ARG A 4 -7.81 -6.23 15.56
C ARG A 4 -7.64 -5.17 14.47
N GLY A 5 -8.19 -3.97 14.67
CA GLY A 5 -8.12 -2.84 13.73
C GLY A 5 -7.28 -1.66 14.22
N SER A 6 -6.73 -1.72 15.44
CA SER A 6 -5.87 -0.66 15.98
C SER A 6 -4.54 -0.52 15.22
N GLU A 7 -3.95 0.68 15.27
CA GLU A 7 -2.61 0.98 14.75
C GLU A 7 -1.57 -0.01 15.31
N ALA A 8 -1.52 -0.20 16.62
CA ALA A 8 -0.59 -1.13 17.28
C ALA A 8 -0.75 -2.58 16.79
N SER A 9 -1.98 -3.04 16.53
CA SER A 9 -2.20 -4.39 15.97
C SER A 9 -1.72 -4.51 14.53
N TRP A 10 -1.70 -3.43 13.75
CA TRP A 10 -1.18 -3.43 12.39
C TRP A 10 0.34 -3.29 12.38
N ASP A 11 0.92 -2.43 13.22
CA ASP A 11 2.36 -2.30 13.39
C ASP A 11 3.01 -3.64 13.76
N GLU A 12 2.40 -4.40 14.68
CA GLU A 12 2.86 -5.74 15.04
C GLU A 12 2.92 -6.67 13.81
N ARG A 13 1.87 -6.68 12.97
CA ARG A 13 1.83 -7.54 11.77
C ARG A 13 2.88 -7.16 10.73
N TYR A 14 3.11 -5.87 10.52
CA TYR A 14 4.12 -5.38 9.57
C TYR A 14 5.54 -5.51 10.10
N THR A 15 5.73 -5.55 11.42
CA THR A 15 7.02 -5.86 12.05
C THR A 15 7.38 -7.34 11.89
N GLU A 16 6.41 -8.24 12.05
CA GLU A 16 6.66 -9.69 12.02
C GLU A 16 6.93 -10.25 10.61
N ARG A 17 6.57 -9.54 9.55
CA ARG A 17 6.69 -10.01 8.16
C ARG A 17 7.15 -8.93 7.22
N GLU A 18 8.26 -9.20 6.53
CA GLU A 18 8.88 -8.29 5.56
C GLU A 18 7.93 -7.91 4.41
N ALA A 19 7.16 -8.86 3.86
CA ALA A 19 6.18 -8.61 2.79
C ALA A 19 4.83 -9.27 3.09
N LEU A 20 4.05 -8.70 4.02
CA LEU A 20 2.78 -9.27 4.49
C LEU A 20 1.80 -9.63 3.35
N TRP A 21 1.84 -8.87 2.25
CA TRP A 21 0.96 -9.02 1.09
C TRP A 21 1.68 -9.48 -0.19
N GLY A 22 2.93 -9.90 -0.07
CA GLY A 22 3.82 -10.27 -1.17
C GLY A 22 4.40 -9.08 -1.93
N ASP A 23 5.36 -9.38 -2.81
CA ASP A 23 6.08 -8.39 -3.60
C ASP A 23 5.31 -8.03 -4.88
N GLY A 24 5.24 -6.73 -5.19
CA GLY A 24 4.60 -6.19 -6.39
C GLY A 24 3.10 -5.88 -6.25
N PRO A 25 2.54 -5.12 -7.21
CA PRO A 25 1.15 -4.65 -7.17
C PRO A 25 0.14 -5.79 -7.30
N ASN A 26 -1.09 -5.53 -6.88
CA ASN A 26 -2.20 -6.44 -7.14
C ASN A 26 -2.40 -6.66 -8.65
N ARG A 27 -2.43 -7.92 -9.09
CA ARG A 27 -2.63 -8.28 -10.51
C ARG A 27 -3.87 -7.64 -11.15
N PHE A 28 -4.96 -7.49 -10.40
CA PHE A 28 -6.19 -6.89 -10.93
C PHE A 28 -6.02 -5.38 -11.10
N LEU A 29 -5.22 -4.76 -10.24
CA LEU A 29 -4.89 -3.34 -10.37
C LEU A 29 -4.14 -3.09 -11.69
N ILE A 30 -3.17 -3.94 -12.03
CA ILE A 30 -2.51 -3.89 -13.34
C ILE A 30 -3.55 -4.07 -14.46
N GLU A 31 -4.31 -5.16 -14.41
CA GLU A 31 -5.28 -5.53 -15.46
C GLU A 31 -6.25 -4.40 -15.82
N TYR A 32 -6.77 -3.67 -14.82
CA TYR A 32 -7.78 -2.65 -15.05
C TYR A 32 -7.24 -1.24 -15.22
N LEU A 33 -6.04 -0.94 -14.71
CA LEU A 33 -5.55 0.44 -14.68
C LEU A 33 -4.40 0.71 -15.65
N SER A 34 -3.78 -0.31 -16.25
CA SER A 34 -2.65 -0.10 -17.20
C SER A 34 -2.98 0.77 -18.41
N ASP A 35 -4.23 0.77 -18.89
CA ASP A 35 -4.65 1.55 -20.07
C ASP A 35 -5.40 2.84 -19.71
N LEU A 36 -5.49 3.18 -18.41
CA LEU A 36 -6.20 4.39 -18.00
C LEU A 36 -5.33 5.65 -18.23
N PRO A 37 -5.94 6.78 -18.62
CA PRO A 37 -5.25 8.05 -18.63
C PRO A 37 -4.64 8.35 -17.25
N HIS A 38 -3.40 8.83 -17.26
CA HIS A 38 -2.71 9.19 -16.02
C HIS A 38 -3.46 10.33 -15.31
N GLY A 39 -3.49 10.28 -13.99
CA GLY A 39 -4.25 11.22 -13.18
C GLY A 39 -3.90 11.12 -11.70
N THR A 40 -4.78 11.65 -10.85
CA THR A 40 -4.60 11.60 -9.39
C THR A 40 -5.23 10.33 -8.82
N ALA A 41 -4.52 9.63 -7.94
CA ALA A 41 -4.99 8.42 -7.27
C ALA A 41 -4.85 8.51 -5.74
N LEU A 42 -5.75 7.84 -5.02
CA LEU A 42 -5.73 7.69 -3.56
C LEU A 42 -5.75 6.18 -3.24
N ASP A 43 -4.71 5.68 -2.57
CA ASP A 43 -4.60 4.29 -2.11
C ASP A 43 -4.84 4.24 -0.60
N LEU A 44 -5.96 3.66 -0.19
CA LEU A 44 -6.40 3.60 1.21
C LEU A 44 -6.00 2.28 1.85
N ALA A 45 -5.51 2.35 3.09
CA ALA A 45 -4.86 1.21 3.76
C ALA A 45 -3.75 0.64 2.87
N SER A 46 -2.88 1.54 2.39
CA SER A 46 -1.88 1.23 1.36
C SER A 46 -0.83 0.22 1.84
N GLY A 47 -0.75 -0.04 3.14
CA GLY A 47 0.30 -0.86 3.75
C GLY A 47 1.68 -0.35 3.33
N GLN A 48 2.52 -1.27 2.87
CA GLN A 48 3.86 -0.97 2.34
C GLN A 48 3.85 -0.33 0.94
N GLY A 49 2.68 0.06 0.42
CA GLY A 49 2.59 0.91 -0.77
C GLY A 49 2.71 0.20 -2.11
N ARG A 50 2.68 -1.15 -2.18
CA ARG A 50 2.90 -1.92 -3.43
C ARG A 50 2.06 -1.45 -4.63
N ASN A 51 0.84 -1.00 -4.37
CA ASN A 51 -0.08 -0.51 -5.39
C ASN A 51 0.18 0.98 -5.68
N ALA A 52 0.27 1.80 -4.64
CA ALA A 52 0.58 3.22 -4.74
C ALA A 52 1.88 3.50 -5.51
N ILE A 53 2.94 2.73 -5.22
CA ILE A 53 4.25 2.84 -5.89
C ILE A 53 4.10 2.50 -7.38
N TRP A 54 3.47 1.36 -7.70
CA TRP A 54 3.27 0.98 -9.09
C TRP A 54 2.44 2.02 -9.87
N LEU A 55 1.38 2.57 -9.28
CA LEU A 55 0.58 3.64 -9.90
C LEU A 55 1.43 4.90 -10.15
N ALA A 56 2.30 5.26 -9.20
CA ALA A 56 3.21 6.39 -9.37
C ALA A 56 4.23 6.12 -10.51
N GLU A 57 4.74 4.89 -10.62
CA GLU A 57 5.61 4.46 -11.72
C GLU A 57 4.90 4.49 -13.08
N GLN A 58 3.57 4.27 -13.12
CA GLN A 58 2.77 4.44 -14.33
C GLN A 58 2.48 5.92 -14.66
N GLY A 59 2.94 6.87 -13.84
CA GLY A 59 2.78 8.30 -14.10
C GLY A 59 1.57 8.96 -13.42
N HIS A 60 0.88 8.25 -12.51
CA HIS A 60 -0.15 8.86 -11.68
C HIS A 60 0.48 9.71 -10.55
N SER A 61 -0.22 10.75 -10.13
CA SER A 61 0.06 11.45 -8.87
C SER A 61 -0.68 10.74 -7.75
N VAL A 62 0.03 10.09 -6.83
CA VAL A 62 -0.58 9.16 -5.86
C VAL A 62 -0.40 9.63 -4.43
N THR A 63 -1.48 9.57 -3.65
CA THR A 63 -1.44 9.68 -2.18
C THR A 63 -1.75 8.31 -1.59
N GLY A 64 -0.81 7.72 -0.85
CA GLY A 64 -1.04 6.54 -0.02
C GLY A 64 -1.42 6.96 1.40
N VAL A 65 -2.45 6.34 1.98
CA VAL A 65 -2.87 6.52 3.37
C VAL A 65 -2.82 5.18 4.07
N GLU A 66 -2.04 5.10 5.14
CA GLU A 66 -1.89 3.90 5.95
C GLU A 66 -1.95 4.27 7.44
N LEU A 67 -2.57 3.41 8.24
CA LEU A 67 -2.70 3.60 9.68
C LEU A 67 -1.40 3.23 10.38
N SER A 68 -0.73 2.16 9.93
CA SER A 68 0.54 1.68 10.50
C SER A 68 1.70 2.62 10.16
N GLY A 69 2.36 3.13 11.21
CA GLY A 69 3.61 3.87 11.08
C GLY A 69 4.72 2.99 10.50
N VAL A 70 4.80 1.73 10.94
CA VAL A 70 5.80 0.76 10.46
C VAL A 70 5.66 0.52 8.96
N ALA A 71 4.46 0.25 8.47
CA ALA A 71 4.23 0.03 7.04
C ALA A 71 4.54 1.27 6.20
N THR A 72 4.23 2.46 6.73
CA THR A 72 4.53 3.73 6.07
C THR A 72 6.04 3.99 5.97
N GLU A 73 6.81 3.63 7.00
CA GLU A 73 8.27 3.70 6.97
C GLU A 73 8.86 2.71 5.96
N GLN A 74 8.39 1.46 5.97
CA GLN A 74 8.79 0.43 4.99
C GLN A 74 8.51 0.88 3.55
N ALA A 75 7.37 1.52 3.28
CA ALA A 75 7.01 2.03 1.96
C ALA A 75 7.94 3.15 1.44
N ARG A 76 8.71 3.80 2.32
CA ARG A 76 9.59 4.93 2.00
C ARG A 76 11.08 4.55 1.89
N ALA A 77 11.44 3.34 2.31
CA ALA A 77 12.80 2.82 2.30
C ALA A 77 13.25 2.41 0.89
#